data_AF-A0A150R9S5-F1
#
_entry.id   AF-A0A150R9S5-F1
#
_cell.length_a   1.000
_cell.length_b   1.000
_cell.length_c   1.000
_cell.angle_alpha   90.00
_cell.angle_beta   90.00
_cell.angle_gamma   90.00
#
_symmetry.space_group_name_H-M   'P 1'
#
loop_
_entity.id
_entity.type
_entity.pdbx_description
1 polymer ?
#
loop_
_entity_poly.entity_id
_entity_poly.type
_entity_poly.pdbx_seq_one_letter_code
_entity_poly.pdbx_strand_id
1 'polypeptide(L)' 'MNDRETRRVLTPEDLTYLAEQARALDPYVVHPWNHDRLWAAVLAAQMSATTRAEREAVAEARGALQVLDAIERHFVRRDG' A
#
# COMPACT_ATOMS: atom_id res chain seq x y z
N MET A 1 -1.73 34.26 -7.98
CA MET A 1 -3.11 33.73 -8.03
C MET A 1 -3.00 32.26 -8.38
N ASN A 2 -3.17 31.40 -7.37
CA ASN A 2 -3.33 29.93 -7.37
C ASN A 2 -2.50 29.03 -8.33
N ASP A 3 -1.29 28.63 -7.93
CA ASP A 3 -0.62 27.38 -8.38
C ASP A 3 -1.27 26.12 -7.76
N ARG A 4 -2.59 26.14 -7.53
CA ARG A 4 -3.36 25.02 -6.93
C ARG A 4 -4.09 24.17 -7.98
N GLU A 5 -3.97 24.51 -9.26
CA GLU A 5 -4.90 24.05 -10.31
C GLU A 5 -4.55 22.73 -11.01
N THR A 6 -3.66 21.89 -10.46
CA THR A 6 -3.63 20.49 -10.90
C THR A 6 -3.09 19.56 -9.83
N ARG A 7 -3.66 19.63 -8.63
CA ARG A 7 -3.53 18.49 -7.69
C ARG A 7 -4.22 17.32 -8.38
N ARG A 8 -3.47 16.48 -9.10
CA ARG A 8 -3.97 15.20 -9.63
C ARG A 8 -4.46 14.43 -8.43
N VAL A 9 -5.77 14.41 -8.27
CA VAL A 9 -6.42 13.73 -7.17
C VAL A 9 -6.49 12.28 -7.58
N LEU A 10 -5.71 11.43 -6.92
CA LEU A 10 -5.76 9.99 -7.13
C LEU A 10 -7.11 9.47 -6.63
N THR A 11 -7.60 8.44 -7.30
CA THR A 11 -8.80 7.69 -6.92
C THR A 11 -8.42 6.45 -6.11
N PRO A 12 -9.38 5.82 -5.40
CA PRO A 12 -9.15 4.49 -4.82
C PRO A 12 -8.70 3.46 -5.86
N GLU A 13 -9.20 3.53 -7.09
CA GLU A 13 -8.80 2.66 -8.19
C GLU A 13 -7.34 2.86 -8.59
N ASP A 14 -6.85 4.11 -8.56
CA ASP A 14 -5.42 4.39 -8.80
C ASP A 14 -4.54 3.80 -7.69
N LEU A 15 -4.99 3.81 -6.43
CA LEU A 15 -4.27 3.15 -5.34
C LEU A 15 -4.24 1.63 -5.51
N THR A 16 -5.36 1.03 -5.92
CA THR A 16 -5.43 -0.39 -6.26
C THR A 16 -4.42 -0.72 -7.35
N TYR A 17 -4.37 0.07 -8.42
CA TYR A 17 -3.40 -0.11 -9.51
C TYR A 17 -1.94 0.02 -9.01
N LEU A 18 -1.62 1.03 -8.20
CA LEU A 18 -0.28 1.20 -7.64
C LEU A 18 0.13 0.03 -6.77
N ALA A 19 -0.82 -0.51 -5.99
CA ALA A 19 -0.58 -1.67 -5.15
C ALA A 19 -0.37 -2.96 -5.97
N GLU A 20 -1.11 -3.14 -7.08
CA GLU A 20 -0.89 -4.23 -8.05
C GLU A 20 0.50 -4.19 -8.70
N GLN A 21 1.09 -3.01 -8.86
CA GLN A 21 2.44 -2.88 -9.43
C GLN A 21 3.56 -3.07 -8.40
N ALA A 22 3.24 -3.12 -7.10
CA ALA A 22 4.21 -3.23 -6.03
C ALA A 22 4.60 -4.70 -5.81
N ARG A 23 5.68 -5.16 -6.45
CA ARG A 23 6.19 -6.55 -6.35
C ARG A 23 6.38 -7.07 -4.92
N ALA A 24 6.73 -6.18 -3.98
CA ALA A 24 6.87 -6.53 -2.57
C ALA A 24 5.55 -7.02 -1.94
N LEU A 25 4.41 -6.71 -2.55
CA LEU A 25 3.08 -7.09 -2.12
C LEU A 25 2.55 -8.35 -2.82
N ASP A 26 3.19 -8.82 -3.90
CA ASP A 26 2.81 -10.04 -4.64
C ASP A 26 2.62 -11.29 -3.77
N PRO A 27 3.42 -11.53 -2.71
CA PRO A 27 3.22 -12.68 -1.83
C PRO A 27 1.95 -12.58 -0.96
N TYR A 28 1.40 -11.38 -0.81
CA TYR A 28 0.30 -11.06 0.10
C TYR A 28 -0.99 -10.74 -0.67
N VAL A 29 -1.07 -11.13 -1.94
CA VAL A 29 -2.19 -10.85 -2.85
C VAL A 29 -3.53 -11.18 -2.20
N VAL A 30 -4.28 -10.12 -1.85
CA VAL A 30 -5.68 -10.20 -1.46
C VAL A 30 -6.49 -9.47 -2.53
N HIS A 31 -7.25 -10.22 -3.34
CA HIS A 31 -8.16 -9.64 -4.32
C HIS A 31 -9.62 -9.66 -3.81
N PRO A 32 -10.40 -8.59 -4.03
CA PRO A 32 -9.98 -7.28 -4.54
C PRO A 32 -9.00 -6.60 -3.56
N TRP A 33 -8.11 -5.75 -4.09
CA TRP A 33 -7.14 -5.02 -3.29
C TRP A 33 -7.85 -4.21 -2.22
N ASN A 34 -7.65 -4.64 -0.98
CA ASN A 34 -8.23 -4.01 0.19
C ASN A 34 -7.08 -3.69 1.14
N HIS A 35 -6.89 -2.40 1.39
CA HIS A 35 -5.80 -1.86 2.19
C HIS A 35 -5.68 -2.54 3.57
N ASP A 36 -6.79 -2.64 4.29
CA ASP A 36 -6.80 -3.24 5.63
C ASP A 36 -6.45 -4.73 5.61
N ARG A 37 -6.94 -5.46 4.60
CA ARG A 37 -6.63 -6.89 4.44
C ARG A 37 -5.16 -7.12 4.09
N LEU A 38 -4.55 -6.24 3.30
CA LEU A 38 -3.12 -6.31 2.98
C LEU A 38 -2.26 -6.03 4.21
N TRP A 39 -2.62 -5.00 4.99
CA TRP A 39 -1.99 -4.75 6.27
C TRP A 39 -2.09 -5.95 7.21
N ALA A 40 -3.28 -6.55 7.32
CA ALA A 40 -3.47 -7.74 8.15
C ALA A 40 -2.60 -8.91 7.68
N ALA A 41 -2.50 -9.15 6.36
CA ALA A 41 -1.68 -10.21 5.79
C ALA A 41 -0.18 -10.00 6.05
N VAL A 42 0.33 -8.77 5.85
CA VAL A 42 1.73 -8.42 6.11
C VAL A 42 2.05 -8.49 7.60
N LEU A 43 1.15 -8.05 8.48
CA LEU A 43 1.34 -8.17 9.94
C LEU A 43 1.35 -9.63 10.40
N ALA A 44 0.46 -10.47 9.86
CA ALA A 44 0.45 -11.90 10.14
C ALA A 44 1.78 -12.54 9.70
N ALA A 45 2.26 -12.22 8.50
CA ALA A 45 3.55 -12.71 8.02
C ALA A 45 4.72 -12.21 8.87
N GLN A 46 4.67 -10.97 9.37
CA GLN A 46 5.66 -10.45 10.30
C GLN A 46 5.72 -11.27 11.59
N MET A 47 4.57 -11.68 12.12
CA MET A 47 4.49 -12.51 13.32
C MET A 47 5.00 -13.94 13.08
N SER A 48 4.86 -14.45 11.85
CA SER A 48 5.28 -15.81 11.47
C SER A 48 6.71 -15.90 10.92
N ALA A 49 7.38 -14.77 10.65
CA ALA A 49 8.73 -14.75 10.08
C ALA A 49 9.79 -15.29 11.06
N THR A 50 10.43 -16.39 10.69
CA THR A 50 11.46 -17.07 11.48
C THR A 50 12.85 -16.86 10.91
N THR A 51 12.98 -16.75 9.58
CA THR A 51 14.26 -16.59 8.89
C THR A 51 14.60 -15.13 8.64
N ARG A 52 15.87 -14.85 8.34
CA ARG A 52 16.31 -13.51 7.96
C ARG A 52 15.65 -13.04 6.65
N ALA A 53 15.60 -13.93 5.65
CA ALA A 53 14.99 -13.62 4.36
C ALA A 53 13.50 -13.30 4.48
N GLU A 54 12.75 -14.03 5.31
CA GLU A 54 11.34 -13.73 5.61
C GLU A 54 11.18 -12.35 6.26
N ARG A 55 12.04 -12.01 7.23
CA ARG A 55 12.00 -10.70 7.90
C ARG A 55 12.32 -9.55 6.93
N GLU A 56 13.28 -9.75 6.03
CA GLU A 56 13.64 -8.78 4.99
C GLU A 56 12.47 -8.58 4.01
N ALA A 57 11.85 -9.67 3.53
CA ALA A 57 10.70 -9.61 2.64
C ALA A 57 9.49 -8.91 3.27
N VAL A 58 9.19 -9.19 4.54
CA VAL A 58 8.12 -8.52 5.28
C VAL A 58 8.44 -7.04 5.49
N ALA A 59 9.70 -6.69 5.78
CA ALA A 59 10.11 -5.30 5.95
C ALA A 59 9.92 -4.49 4.66
N GLU A 60 10.24 -5.08 3.51
CA GLU A 60 10.01 -4.49 2.19
C GLU A 60 8.50 -4.29 1.92
N ALA A 61 7.69 -5.33 2.17
CA ALA A 61 6.23 -5.26 2.02
C ALA A 61 5.59 -4.18 2.91
N ARG A 62 6.03 -4.10 4.18
CA ARG A 62 5.57 -3.05 5.10
C ARG A 62 5.97 -1.65 4.62
N GLY A 63 7.17 -1.50 4.07
CA GLY A 63 7.62 -0.24 3.47
C GLY A 63 6.73 0.18 2.30
N ALA A 64 6.37 -0.77 1.42
CA ALA A 64 5.44 -0.52 0.32
C ALA A 64 4.06 -0.06 0.82
N LEU A 65 3.50 -0.70 1.85
CA LEU A 65 2.23 -0.29 2.45
C LEU A 65 2.30 1.13 3.05
N GLN A 66 3.39 1.48 3.74
CA GLN A 66 3.58 2.83 4.29
C GLN A 66 3.61 3.91 3.21
N VAL A 67 4.17 3.60 2.03
CA VAL A 67 4.14 4.51 0.88
C VAL A 67 2.71 4.65 0.35
N LEU A 68 1.97 3.55 0.20
CA LEU A 68 0.57 3.58 -0.23
C LEU A 68 -0.30 4.39 0.76
N ASP A 69 -0.11 4.22 2.07
CA ASP A 69 -0.75 5.01 3.12
C ASP A 69 -0.48 6.52 2.97
N ALA A 70 0.77 6.88 2.69
CA ALA A 70 1.16 8.27 2.47
C ALA A 70 0.51 8.82 1.20
N ILE A 71 0.44 8.02 0.14
CA ILE A 71 -0.22 8.39 -1.12
C ILE A 71 -1.71 8.63 -0.87
N GLU A 72 -2.39 7.69 -0.20
CA GLU A 72 -3.80 7.80 0.15
C GLU A 72 -4.06 9.08 0.95
N ARG A 73 -3.31 9.30 2.03
CA ARG A 73 -3.52 10.42 2.95
C ARG A 73 -3.34 11.79 2.29
N HIS A 74 -2.40 11.91 1.36
CA HIS A 74 -1.99 13.21 0.82
C HIS A 74 -2.51 13.51 -0.58
N PHE A 75 -2.88 12.48 -1.35
CA PHE A 75 -3.17 12.59 -2.77
C PHE A 75 -4.50 12.00 -3.20
N VAL A 76 -5.17 11.17 -2.38
CA VAL A 76 -6.50 10.64 -2.69
C VAL A 76 -7.60 11.56 -2.18
N ARG A 77 -8.62 11.82 -3.01
CA ARG A 77 -9.81 12.56 -2.57
C ARG A 77 -10.53 11.72 -1.53
N ARG A 78 -10.75 12.28 -0.35
CA ARG A 78 -11.85 11.84 0.49
C ARG A 78 -12.97 12.81 0.22
N ASP A 79 -13.93 12.38 -0.61
CA ASP A 79 -15.22 13.07 -0.66
C ASP A 79 -15.83 12.92 0.74
N GLY A 80 -15.73 13.98 1.53
CA GLY A 80 -16.45 14.13 2.77
C GLY A 80 -17.89 14.53 2.50
#